data_AF-A0A354BBC0-F1
#
_entry.id   AF-A0A354BBC0-F1
#
_cell.length_a   1.000
_cell.length_b   1.000
_cell.length_c   1.000
_cell.angle_alpha   90.00
_cell.angle_beta   90.00
_cell.angle_gamma   90.00
#
_symmetry.space_group_name_H-M   'P 1'
#
loop_
_entity.id
_entity.type
_entity.pdbx_description
1 polymer ?
#
loop_
_entity_poly.entity_id
_entity_poly.type
_entity_poly.pdbx_seq_one_letter_code
_entity_poly.pdbx_strand_id
1 'polypeptide(L)'
;MNAARELHNQVMWNRLISIVEEQALTLVRTAFSTSVREAGDLSAGVFDTEGRMIAQAVTGTPGHVNTMAAAVGHFIDDIGPERIYPGD
;
A
#
# COMPACT_ATOMS: atom_id res chain seq x y z
N MET A 1 -20.92 11.31 18.92
CA MET A 1 -19.75 11.36 18.00
C MET A 1 -19.58 12.79 17.51
N ASN A 2 -18.36 13.33 17.51
CA ASN A 2 -18.07 14.70 17.07
C ASN A 2 -18.02 14.73 15.52
N ALA A 3 -18.92 15.48 14.88
CA ALA A 3 -19.03 15.57 13.42
C ALA A 3 -17.74 16.04 12.73
N ALA A 4 -16.95 16.91 13.39
CA ALA A 4 -15.67 17.37 12.86
C ALA A 4 -14.63 16.23 12.78
N ARG A 5 -14.63 15.33 13.76
CA ARG A 5 -13.72 14.16 13.78
C ARG A 5 -14.07 13.17 12.68
N GLU A 6 -15.36 12.96 12.44
CA GLU A 6 -15.83 12.10 11.35
C GLU A 6 -15.38 12.61 9.99
N LEU A 7 -15.60 13.91 9.71
CA LEU A 7 -15.16 14.53 8.47
C LEU A 7 -13.64 14.45 8.30
N HIS A 8 -12.87 14.71 9.37
CA HIS A 8 -11.42 14.59 9.33
C HIS A 8 -10.96 13.18 8.94
N ASN A 9 -11.53 12.15 9.57
CA ASN A 9 -11.20 10.76 9.25
C ASN A 9 -11.54 10.40 7.80
N GLN A 10 -12.69 10.87 7.29
CA GLN A 10 -13.07 10.65 5.89
C GLN A 10 -12.11 11.32 4.91
N VAL A 11 -11.66 12.55 5.20
CA VAL A 11 -10.66 13.24 4.38
C VAL A 11 -9.33 12.47 4.39
N MET A 12 -8.88 12.00 5.55
CA MET A 12 -7.66 11.20 5.66
C MET A 12 -7.78 9.87 4.90
N TRP A 13 -8.90 9.18 5.05
CA TRP A 13 -9.18 7.95 4.31
C TRP A 13 -9.13 8.16 2.80
N ASN A 14 -9.84 9.17 2.30
CA ASN A 14 -9.86 9.48 0.86
C ASN A 14 -8.45 9.79 0.33
N ARG A 15 -7.62 10.50 1.10
CA ARG A 15 -6.23 10.77 0.72
C ARG A 15 -5.37 9.52 0.65
N LEU A 16 -5.48 8.63 1.63
CA LEU A 16 -4.74 7.37 1.63
C LEU A 16 -5.12 6.50 0.43
N ILE A 17 -6.41 6.39 0.13
CA ILE A 17 -6.89 5.68 -1.07
C ILE A 17 -6.37 6.33 -2.34
N SER A 18 -6.44 7.67 -2.46
CA SER A 18 -5.91 8.36 -3.65
C SER A 18 -4.41 8.09 -3.87
N ILE A 19 -3.61 8.06 -2.80
CA ILE A 19 -2.17 7.80 -2.88
C ILE A 19 -1.90 6.40 -3.47
N VAL A 20 -2.52 5.36 -2.93
CA VAL A 20 -2.26 3.98 -3.39
C VAL A 20 -2.77 3.75 -4.81
N GLU A 21 -3.91 4.35 -5.19
CA GLU A 21 -4.43 4.28 -6.56
C GLU A 21 -3.49 4.97 -7.56
N GLU A 22 -2.96 6.14 -7.21
CA GLU A 22 -1.99 6.84 -8.05
C GLU A 22 -0.67 6.07 -8.18
N GLN A 23 -0.20 5.45 -7.10
CA GLN A 23 0.98 4.57 -7.13
C GLN A 23 0.75 3.39 -8.07
N ALA A 24 -0.37 2.69 -7.95
CA ALA A 24 -0.72 1.56 -8.82
C ALA A 24 -0.77 1.97 -10.30
N LEU A 25 -1.49 3.07 -10.61
CA LEU A 25 -1.57 3.60 -11.98
C LEU A 25 -0.20 4.02 -12.53
N THR A 26 0.64 4.61 -11.70
CA THR A 26 2.00 5.00 -12.08
C THR A 26 2.81 3.76 -12.43
N LEU A 27 2.80 2.72 -11.58
CA LEU A 27 3.48 1.45 -11.84
C LEU A 27 3.02 0.82 -13.15
N VAL A 28 1.70 0.74 -13.41
CA VAL A 28 1.15 0.23 -14.68
C VAL A 28 1.70 1.00 -15.88
N ARG A 29 1.74 2.35 -15.81
CA ARG A 29 2.17 3.21 -16.93
C ARG A 29 3.67 3.16 -17.20
N THR A 30 4.48 2.86 -16.19
CA THR A 30 5.93 2.81 -16.31
C THR A 30 6.48 1.40 -16.50
N ALA A 31 5.65 0.37 -16.34
CA ALA A 31 6.09 -1.01 -16.45
C ALA A 31 6.42 -1.42 -17.88
N PHE A 32 7.58 -2.07 -18.05
CA PHE A 32 7.95 -2.75 -19.29
C PHE A 32 7.25 -4.10 -19.45
N SER A 33 6.91 -4.76 -18.34
CA SER A 33 6.26 -6.08 -18.34
C SER A 33 4.80 -5.98 -18.78
N THR A 34 4.40 -6.81 -19.74
CA THR A 34 3.00 -6.90 -20.18
C THR A 34 2.07 -7.41 -19.07
N SER A 35 2.53 -8.34 -18.21
CA SER A 35 1.73 -8.80 -17.05
C SER A 35 1.34 -7.65 -16.12
N VAL A 36 2.24 -6.68 -15.93
CA VAL A 36 1.97 -5.51 -15.09
C VAL A 36 1.18 -4.46 -15.88
N ARG A 37 1.61 -4.13 -17.10
CA ARG A 37 1.05 -3.05 -17.91
C ARG A 37 -0.36 -3.34 -18.43
N GLU A 38 -0.64 -4.59 -18.78
CA GLU A 38 -1.89 -5.00 -19.45
C GLU A 38 -2.79 -5.82 -18.54
N ALA A 39 -2.23 -6.73 -17.76
CA ALA A 39 -3.02 -7.57 -16.85
C ALA A 39 -3.15 -6.98 -15.42
N GLY A 40 -2.44 -5.89 -15.10
CA GLY A 40 -2.54 -5.22 -13.80
C GLY A 40 -2.02 -6.07 -12.64
N ASP A 41 -1.09 -6.98 -12.92
CA ASP A 41 -0.57 -7.93 -11.93
C ASP A 41 0.49 -7.28 -11.01
N LEU A 42 0.02 -6.38 -10.15
CA LEU A 42 0.81 -5.65 -9.15
C LEU A 42 -0.03 -5.38 -7.90
N SER A 43 0.60 -4.99 -6.80
CA SER A 43 -0.12 -4.47 -5.63
C SER A 43 0.58 -3.22 -5.11
N ALA A 44 -0.20 -2.30 -4.54
CA ALA A 44 0.29 -1.10 -3.89
C ALA A 44 -0.46 -0.90 -2.58
N GLY A 45 0.26 -0.62 -1.50
CA GLY A 45 -0.31 -0.45 -0.18
C GLY A 45 0.49 0.49 0.70
N VAL A 46 -0.19 1.13 1.64
CA VAL A 46 0.42 1.92 2.71
C VAL A 46 0.35 1.12 4.00
N PHE A 47 1.42 1.16 4.77
CA PHE A 47 1.59 0.44 6.03
C PHE A 47 1.87 1.43 7.15
N ASP A 48 1.44 1.09 8.36
CA ASP A 48 1.91 1.80 9.55
C ASP A 48 3.24 1.24 10.06
N THR A 49 3.77 1.87 11.12
CA THR A 49 5.05 1.50 11.74
C THR A 49 5.05 0.12 12.39
N GLU A 50 3.88 -0.49 12.59
CA GLU A 50 3.73 -1.86 13.13
C GLU A 50 3.55 -2.88 12.00
N GLY A 51 3.73 -2.47 10.74
CA GLY A 51 3.60 -3.34 9.57
C GLY A 51 2.15 -3.66 9.19
N ARG A 52 1.15 -2.96 9.74
CA ARG A 52 -0.26 -3.19 9.38
C ARG A 52 -0.60 -2.41 8.12
N MET A 53 -1.19 -3.08 7.14
CA MET A 53 -1.65 -2.43 5.91
C MET A 53 -2.89 -1.56 6.21
N ILE A 54 -2.77 -0.25 6.02
CA ILE A 54 -3.83 0.74 6.32
C ILE A 54 -4.64 1.12 5.08
N ALA A 55 -4.06 1.00 3.88
CA ALA A 55 -4.73 1.27 2.62
C ALA A 55 -4.09 0.43 1.51
N GLN A 56 -4.88 0.08 0.49
CA GLN A 56 -4.43 -0.65 -0.69
C GLN A 56 -5.17 -0.16 -1.93
N ALA A 57 -4.51 -0.23 -3.08
CA ALA A 57 -5.16 0.02 -4.36
C ALA A 57 -6.13 -1.12 -4.70
N VAL A 58 -7.20 -0.83 -5.45
CA VAL A 58 -8.13 -1.82 -6.01
C VAL A 58 -7.52 -2.44 -7.29
N THR A 59 -6.26 -2.83 -7.20
CA THR A 59 -5.50 -3.49 -8.27
C THR A 59 -4.75 -4.67 -7.69
N GLY A 60 -4.42 -5.64 -8.54
CA GLY A 60 -3.73 -6.86 -8.13
C GLY A 60 -4.63 -8.04 -7.86
N THR A 61 -4.07 -9.22 -8.11
CA THR A 61 -4.73 -10.48 -7.79
C THR A 61 -4.68 -10.72 -6.27
N PRO A 62 -5.68 -11.40 -5.67
CA PRO A 62 -5.72 -11.64 -4.22
C PRO A 62 -4.45 -12.31 -3.66
N GLY A 63 -3.74 -13.10 -4.48
CA GLY A 63 -2.47 -13.71 -4.10
C GLY A 63 -1.37 -12.69 -3.82
N HIS A 64 -1.22 -11.66 -4.66
CA HIS A 64 -0.21 -10.62 -4.49
C HIS A 64 -0.50 -9.72 -3.28
N VAL A 65 -1.74 -9.26 -3.14
CA VAL A 65 -2.16 -8.38 -2.04
C VAL A 65 -1.94 -9.05 -0.68
N ASN A 66 -2.40 -10.30 -0.51
CA ASN A 66 -2.28 -10.99 0.77
C ASN A 66 -0.82 -11.28 1.13
N THR A 67 0.00 -11.62 0.13
CA THR A 67 1.43 -11.85 0.34
C THR A 67 2.14 -10.55 0.73
N MET A 68 1.86 -9.45 0.04
CA MET A 68 2.38 -8.12 0.37
C MET A 68 2.02 -7.71 1.80
N ALA A 69 0.76 -7.90 2.19
CA ALA A 69 0.28 -7.56 3.53
C ALA A 69 1.01 -8.35 4.64
N ALA A 70 1.32 -9.63 4.40
CA ALA A 70 2.07 -10.45 5.35
C ALA A 70 3.58 -10.17 5.35
N ALA A 71 4.15 -9.86 4.18
CA ALA A 71 5.59 -9.71 4.00
C ALA A 71 6.17 -8.53 4.79
N VAL A 72 5.46 -7.39 4.87
CA VAL A 72 5.98 -6.20 5.56
C VAL A 72 6.21 -6.47 7.05
N GLY A 73 5.24 -7.08 7.73
CA GLY A 73 5.42 -7.49 9.13
C GLY A 73 6.59 -8.45 9.31
N HIS A 74 6.73 -9.42 8.41
CA HIS A 74 7.85 -10.36 8.42
C HIS A 74 9.21 -9.66 8.25
N PHE A 75 9.32 -8.68 7.35
CA PHE A 75 10.55 -7.91 7.18
C PHE A 75 10.88 -7.07 8.42
N ILE A 76 9.88 -6.46 9.07
CA ILE A 76 10.10 -5.72 10.32
C ILE A 76 10.62 -6.64 11.41
N ASP A 77 10.02 -7.83 11.56
CA ASP A 77 10.42 -8.81 12.57
C ASP A 77 11.84 -9.37 12.33
N ASP A 78 12.22 -9.61 11.07
CA ASP A 78 13.53 -10.17 10.69
C ASP A 78 14.65 -9.13 10.70
N ILE A 79 14.40 -7.94 10.14
CA ILE A 79 15.40 -6.86 10.03
C ILE A 79 15.60 -6.18 11.39
N GLY A 80 14.52 -5.99 12.15
CA GLY A 80 14.46 -5.18 13.36
C GLY A 80 14.09 -3.71 13.03
N PRO A 81 13.08 -3.11 13.68
CA PRO A 81 12.60 -1.77 13.35
C PRO A 81 13.65 -0.66 13.53
N GLU A 82 14.64 -0.85 14.40
CA GLU A 82 15.77 0.05 14.60
C GLU A 82 16.83 -0.01 13.49
N ARG A 83 16.66 -0.93 12.53
CA ARG A 83 17.59 -1.18 11.42
C ARG A 83 16.97 -0.89 10.05
N ILE A 84 15.80 -0.27 10.02
CA ILE A 84 15.14 0.24 8.81
C ILE A 84 15.33 1.76 8.79
N TYR A 85 15.98 2.27 7.75
CA TYR A 85 16.36 3.68 7.64
C TYR A 85 15.65 4.38 6.47
N PRO A 86 15.53 5.72 6.50
CA PRO A 86 14.97 6.46 5.37
C PRO A 86 15.76 6.23 4.08
N GLY A 87 15.10 5.65 3.08
CA GLY A 87 15.66 5.40 1.73
C GLY A 87 15.99 3.95 1.41
N ASP A 88 15.87 3.04 2.38
CA ASP A 88 15.96 1.58 2.17
C ASP A 88 14.81 1.02 1.29
#